data_AF-A0A4Y8CAV7-F1
#
_entry.id   AF-A0A4Y8CAV7-F1
#
_cell.length_a   1.000
_cell.length_b   1.000
_cell.length_c   1.000
_cell.angle_alpha   90.00
_cell.angle_beta   90.00
_cell.angle_gamma   90.00
#
_symmetry.space_group_name_H-M   'P 1'
#
loop_
_entity.id
_entity.type
_entity.pdbx_description
1 polymer ?
#
loop_
_entity_poly.entity_id
_entity_poly.type
_entity_poly.pdbx_seq_one_letter_code
_entity_poly.pdbx_strand_id
1 'polypeptide(L)'
;HSQKVKGEPRATCVDCHLPHNFVAKWIAKAQSGLGHAYAFTFKLDELPTNLSATEKSRKMVQENCIRCHADFAQTAINATTNPHADKSLNCASCHKDVGHKHGI
;
A
#
# COMPACT_ATOMS: atom_id res chain seq x y z
N HIS A 1 -7.73 -9.89 4.27
CA HIS A 1 -7.14 -9.53 2.95
C HIS A 1 -6.64 -10.77 2.19
N SER A 2 -5.99 -11.74 2.84
CA SER A 2 -5.62 -13.04 2.26
C SER A 2 -6.75 -14.10 2.22
N GLN A 3 -7.91 -13.79 2.81
CA GLN A 3 -9.06 -14.68 2.86
C GLN A 3 -9.84 -14.66 1.54
N LYS A 4 -10.32 -15.83 1.12
CA LYS A 4 -11.20 -15.99 -0.04
C LYS A 4 -12.66 -16.00 0.40
N VAL A 5 -13.53 -15.32 -0.33
CA VAL A 5 -14.99 -15.35 -0.14
C VAL A 5 -15.59 -15.98 -1.40
N LYS A 6 -16.27 -17.13 -1.26
CA LYS A 6 -16.81 -17.90 -2.39
C LYS A 6 -15.76 -18.26 -3.46
N GLY A 7 -14.51 -18.51 -3.05
CA GLY A 7 -13.41 -18.85 -3.95
C GLY A 7 -12.60 -17.66 -4.46
N GLU A 8 -13.12 -16.43 -4.35
CA GLU A 8 -12.47 -15.21 -4.86
C GLU A 8 -11.70 -14.47 -3.76
N PRO A 9 -10.53 -13.88 -4.05
CA PRO A 9 -9.80 -13.07 -3.10
C PRO A 9 -10.60 -11.82 -2.72
N ARG A 10 -10.68 -11.50 -1.42
CA ARG A 10 -11.38 -10.30 -0.94
C ARG A 10 -10.74 -8.98 -1.42
N ALA A 11 -9.43 -9.01 -1.67
CA ALA A 11 -8.67 -7.90 -2.24
C ALA A 11 -7.49 -8.47 -3.04
N THR A 12 -7.13 -7.78 -4.11
CA THR A 12 -6.02 -8.10 -5.01
C THR A 12 -4.88 -7.09 -4.83
N CYS A 13 -3.73 -7.38 -5.45
CA CYS A 13 -2.53 -6.53 -5.32
C CYS A 13 -2.83 -5.07 -5.71
N VAL A 14 -3.63 -4.86 -6.76
CA VAL A 14 -3.96 -3.53 -7.27
C VAL A 14 -4.94 -2.77 -6.38
N ASP A 15 -5.69 -3.46 -5.53
CA ASP A 15 -6.64 -2.83 -4.62
C ASP A 15 -5.93 -2.09 -3.47
N CYS A 16 -4.69 -2.49 -3.19
CA CYS A 16 -3.79 -1.87 -2.22
C CYS A 16 -2.69 -1.01 -2.87
N HIS A 17 -2.11 -1.46 -3.99
CA HIS A 17 -0.91 -0.83 -4.59
C HIS A 17 -1.18 0.10 -5.78
N LEU A 18 -2.45 0.35 -6.14
CA LEU A 18 -2.82 1.35 -7.14
C LEU A 18 -3.92 2.29 -6.62
N PRO A 19 -3.95 3.55 -7.06
CA PRO A 19 -5.07 4.43 -6.71
C PRO A 19 -6.33 3.97 -7.45
N HIS A 20 -7.49 4.38 -6.95
CA HIS A 20 -8.77 3.92 -7.48
C HIS A 20 -9.49 4.95 -8.36
N ASN A 21 -8.94 6.16 -8.50
CA ASN A 21 -9.32 7.06 -9.58
C ASN A 21 -8.83 6.48 -10.91
N PHE A 22 -9.72 6.43 -11.92
CA PHE A 22 -9.44 5.78 -13.20
C PHE A 22 -8.15 6.27 -13.87
N VAL A 23 -7.99 7.59 -14.05
CA VAL A 23 -6.83 8.17 -14.72
C VAL A 23 -5.56 7.95 -13.89
N ALA A 24 -5.62 8.26 -12.59
CA ALA A 24 -4.47 8.08 -11.70
C ALA A 24 -4.02 6.62 -11.63
N LYS A 25 -4.96 5.66 -11.68
CA LYS A 25 -4.67 4.22 -11.67
C LYS A 25 -3.80 3.82 -12.84
N TRP A 26 -4.16 4.23 -14.04
CA TRP A 26 -3.42 3.88 -15.25
C TRP A 26 -2.06 4.55 -15.32
N ILE A 27 -1.96 5.82 -14.91
CA ILE A 27 -0.67 6.53 -14.81
C ILE A 27 0.25 5.83 -13.82
N ALA A 28 -0.23 5.55 -12.60
CA ALA A 28 0.55 4.86 -11.58
C ALA A 28 0.97 3.46 -12.04
N LYS A 29 0.05 2.72 -12.67
CA LYS A 29 0.34 1.37 -13.22
C LYS A 29 1.43 1.41 -14.28
N ALA A 30 1.39 2.37 -15.20
CA ALA A 30 2.41 2.53 -16.23
C ALA A 30 3.77 2.90 -15.62
N GLN A 31 3.80 3.88 -14.72
CA GLN A 31 5.02 4.32 -14.03
C GLN A 31 5.68 3.16 -13.26
N SER A 32 4.90 2.45 -12.45
CA SER A 32 5.41 1.29 -11.70
C SER A 32 5.84 0.15 -12.61
N GLY A 33 5.07 -0.15 -13.67
CA GLY A 33 5.40 -1.19 -14.63
C GLY A 33 6.71 -0.93 -15.36
N LEU A 34 6.89 0.28 -15.90
CA LEU A 34 8.13 0.70 -16.57
C LEU A 34 9.31 0.73 -15.60
N GLY A 35 9.12 1.26 -14.39
CA GLY A 35 10.16 1.31 -13.37
C GLY A 35 10.65 -0.09 -12.96
N HIS A 36 9.73 -1.02 -12.71
CA HIS A 36 10.08 -2.40 -12.39
C HIS A 36 10.76 -3.09 -13.57
N ALA A 37 10.21 -2.98 -14.79
CA ALA A 37 10.80 -3.59 -15.98
C ALA A 37 12.23 -3.11 -16.19
N TYR A 38 12.48 -1.81 -16.08
CA TYR A 38 13.81 -1.23 -16.21
C TYR A 38 14.75 -1.74 -15.11
N ALA A 39 14.32 -1.72 -13.84
CA ALA A 39 15.13 -2.16 -12.72
C ALA A 39 15.54 -3.64 -12.82
N PHE A 40 14.59 -4.52 -13.12
CA PHE A 40 14.86 -5.96 -13.24
C PHE A 40 15.58 -6.37 -14.53
N THR A 41 15.57 -5.52 -15.56
CA THR A 41 16.28 -5.81 -16.82
C THR A 41 17.71 -5.25 -16.82
N PHE A 42 17.91 -4.04 -16.29
CA PHE A 42 19.18 -3.31 -16.46
C PHE A 42 19.93 -3.06 -15.16
N LYS A 43 19.30 -3.22 -14.00
CA LYS A 43 19.88 -2.91 -12.69
C LYS A 43 19.77 -4.07 -11.71
N LEU A 44 19.62 -5.30 -12.21
CA LEU A 44 19.37 -6.47 -11.37
C LEU A 44 20.43 -6.64 -10.29
N ASP A 45 21.71 -6.43 -10.64
CA ASP A 45 22.84 -6.57 -9.72
C ASP A 45 22.95 -5.41 -8.70
N GLU A 46 22.23 -4.30 -8.92
CA GLU A 46 22.17 -3.15 -8.01
C GLU A 46 21.00 -3.25 -7.01
N LEU A 47 20.07 -4.20 -7.20
CA LEU A 47 18.88 -4.31 -6.36
C LEU A 47 19.23 -4.88 -4.98
N PRO A 48 18.67 -4.32 -3.90
CA PRO A 48 18.89 -4.86 -2.56
C PRO A 48 18.23 -6.24 -2.44
N THR A 49 18.77 -7.07 -1.55
CA THR A 49 18.21 -8.40 -1.23
C THR A 49 16.76 -8.30 -0.73
N ASN A 50 16.40 -7.18 -0.10
CA ASN A 50 15.06 -6.87 0.40
C ASN A 50 14.52 -5.59 -0.25
N LEU A 51 13.37 -5.72 -0.90
CA LEU A 51 12.66 -4.58 -1.48
C LEU A 51 11.73 -3.95 -0.46
N SER A 52 11.84 -2.63 -0.30
CA SER A 52 10.96 -1.84 0.56
C SER A 52 10.08 -0.92 -0.28
N ALA A 53 8.85 -0.70 0.20
CA ALA A 53 7.93 0.20 -0.48
C ALA A 53 8.44 1.65 -0.45
N THR A 54 8.42 2.31 -1.60
CA THR A 54 8.71 3.74 -1.69
C THR A 54 7.68 4.55 -0.90
N GLU A 55 8.03 5.79 -0.51
CA GLU A 55 7.11 6.68 0.19
C GLU A 55 5.80 6.88 -0.58
N LYS A 56 5.88 7.01 -1.92
CA LYS A 56 4.70 7.10 -2.81
C LYS A 56 3.82 5.86 -2.70
N SER A 57 4.40 4.66 -2.72
CA SER A 57 3.63 3.43 -2.56
C SER A 57 3.02 3.32 -1.17
N ARG A 58 3.74 3.76 -0.12
CA ARG A 58 3.22 3.74 1.26
C ARG A 58 2.01 4.66 1.42
N LYS A 59 2.06 5.88 0.89
CA LYS A 59 0.93 6.83 0.91
C LYS A 59 -0.30 6.26 0.19
N MET A 60 -0.09 5.66 -0.98
CA MET A 60 -1.16 5.04 -1.74
C MET A 60 -1.81 3.86 -1.01
N VAL A 61 -1.01 3.00 -0.37
CA VAL A 61 -1.53 1.90 0.46
C VAL A 61 -2.34 2.47 1.63
N GLN A 62 -1.85 3.51 2.30
CA GLN A 62 -2.55 4.16 3.41
C GLN A 62 -3.90 4.74 2.97
N GLU A 63 -3.95 5.46 1.84
CA GLU A 63 -5.19 5.98 1.26
C GLU A 63 -6.18 4.85 0.94
N ASN A 64 -5.68 3.73 0.40
CA ASN A 64 -6.49 2.57 0.07
C ASN A 64 -7.00 1.83 1.31
N CYS A 65 -6.24 1.81 2.42
CA CYS A 65 -6.74 1.35 3.72
C CYS A 65 -7.94 2.19 4.16
N ILE A 66 -7.80 3.52 4.14
CA ILE A 66 -8.87 4.44 4.56
C ILE A 66 -10.06 4.36 3.61
N ARG A 67 -9.88 4.18 2.30
CA ARG A 67 -11.01 4.03 1.37
C ARG A 67 -11.98 2.91 1.77
N CYS A 68 -11.45 1.76 2.17
CA CYS A 68 -12.29 0.60 2.52
C CYS A 68 -12.69 0.58 4.00
N HIS A 69 -11.92 1.25 4.88
CA HIS A 69 -12.12 1.22 6.33
C HIS A 69 -12.56 2.58 6.91
N ALA A 70 -13.00 3.53 6.09
CA ALA A 70 -13.33 4.90 6.51
C ALA A 70 -14.27 4.93 7.72
N ASP A 71 -15.37 4.19 7.65
CA ASP A 71 -16.40 4.17 8.70
C ASP A 71 -15.85 3.71 10.05
N PHE A 72 -15.03 2.66 10.04
CA PHE A 72 -14.37 2.15 11.24
C PHE A 72 -13.27 3.11 11.72
N ALA A 73 -12.43 3.58 10.78
CA ALA A 73 -11.30 4.45 11.07
C ALA A 73 -11.74 5.77 11.71
N GLN A 74 -12.86 6.35 11.26
CA GLN A 74 -13.43 7.58 11.82
C GLN A 74 -13.83 7.41 13.29
N THR A 75 -14.24 6.20 13.69
CA THR A 75 -14.67 5.91 15.07
C THR A 75 -13.51 5.45 15.95
N ALA A 76 -12.56 4.69 15.39
CA ALA A 76 -11.45 4.08 16.12
C ALA A 76 -10.23 5.01 16.26
N ILE A 77 -10.01 5.92 15.32
CA ILE A 77 -8.89 6.87 15.34
C ILE A 77 -9.38 8.13 16.05
N ASN A 78 -9.09 8.22 17.35
CA ASN A 78 -9.44 9.39 18.14
C ASN A 78 -8.62 10.61 17.69
N ALA A 79 -9.30 11.62 17.14
CA ALA A 79 -8.69 12.87 16.66
C ALA A 79 -7.96 13.67 17.76
N THR A 80 -8.20 13.36 19.05
CA THR A 80 -7.50 13.98 20.20
C THR A 80 -6.14 13.35 20.51
N THR A 81 -5.77 12.25 19.86
CA THR A 81 -4.42 11.67 19.96
C THR A 81 -3.50 12.47 19.04
N ASN A 82 -2.77 13.41 19.62
CA ASN A 82 -1.88 14.40 18.99
C ASN A 82 -1.47 14.10 17.52
N PRO A 83 -2.13 14.74 16.52
CA PRO A 83 -1.84 14.54 15.10
C PRO A 83 -0.45 15.05 14.64
N HIS A 84 0.29 15.74 15.51
CA HIS A 84 1.55 16.43 15.19
C HIS A 84 2.71 16.04 16.13
N ALA A 85 3.13 14.78 16.05
CA ALA A 85 4.49 14.40 16.41
C ALA A 85 5.16 13.65 15.24
N ASP A 86 5.13 14.24 14.04
CA ASP A 86 5.97 13.85 12.88
C ASP A 86 5.89 12.38 12.42
N LYS A 87 4.91 11.62 12.94
CA LYS A 87 4.78 10.17 12.73
C LYS A 87 3.31 9.84 12.60
N SER A 88 2.69 10.28 11.50
CA SER A 88 1.37 9.79 11.14
C SER A 88 1.43 8.26 11.11
N LEU A 89 0.66 7.63 12.01
CA LEU A 89 0.61 6.17 12.13
C LEU A 89 0.04 5.63 10.81
N ASN A 90 0.82 4.78 10.14
CA ASN A 90 0.33 4.08 8.96
C ASN A 90 -0.43 2.84 9.44
N CYS A 91 -1.57 2.49 8.84
CA CYS A 91 -2.35 1.32 9.24
C CYS A 91 -1.47 0.06 9.30
N ALA A 92 -0.59 -0.11 8.30
CA ALA A 92 0.32 -1.24 8.20
C ALA A 92 1.45 -1.26 9.26
N SER A 93 1.75 -0.15 9.96
CA SER A 93 2.79 -0.15 11.00
C SER A 93 2.38 -0.97 12.23
N CYS A 94 1.08 -0.99 12.54
CA CYS A 94 0.51 -1.84 13.58
C CYS A 94 -0.10 -3.13 13.01
N HIS A 95 -0.79 -3.04 11.87
CA HIS A 95 -1.39 -4.20 11.18
C HIS A 95 -0.40 -4.90 10.25
N LYS A 96 0.74 -5.31 10.80
CA LYS A 96 1.88 -5.87 10.05
C LYS A 96 1.52 -7.12 9.25
N ASP A 97 0.56 -7.90 9.75
CA ASP A 97 0.10 -9.14 9.09
C ASP A 97 -0.83 -8.91 7.89
N VAL A 98 -1.30 -7.68 7.66
CA VAL A 98 -2.03 -7.32 6.43
C VAL A 98 -1.09 -7.15 5.25
N GLY A 99 0.15 -6.73 5.51
CA GLY A 99 1.20 -6.64 4.49
C GLY A 99 1.71 -8.01 4.04
N HIS A 100 2.69 -7.97 3.14
CA HIS A 100 3.46 -9.17 2.82
C HIS A 100 4.32 -9.49 4.05
N LYS A 101 4.14 -10.67 4.67
CA LYS A 101 4.94 -11.09 5.84
C LYS A 101 6.43 -10.83 5.56
N HIS A 102 7.02 -9.89 6.31
CA HIS A 102 8.40 -9.38 6.18
C HIS A 102 8.70 -8.45 4.99
N GLY A 103 8.04 -7.29 4.92
CA GLY A 103 8.49 -6.18 4.07
C GLY A 103 7.61 -4.94 4.12
N ILE A 104 7.84 -4.07 5.10
CA ILE A 104 7.36 -2.66 5.16
C ILE A 104 8.40 -1.80 5.87
#